data_AF-A0A2E7VNW2-F1
#
_entry.id   AF-A0A2E7VNW2-F1
#
_cell.length_a   1.000
_cell.length_b   1.000
_cell.length_c   1.000
_cell.angle_alpha   90.00
_cell.angle_beta   90.00
_cell.angle_gamma   90.00
#
_symmetry.space_group_name_H-M   'P 1'
#
loop_
_entity.id
_entity.type
_entity.pdbx_description
1 polymer ?
#
loop_
_entity_poly.entity_id
_entity_poly.type
_entity_poly.pdbx_seq_one_letter_code
_entity_poly.pdbx_strand_id
1 'polypeptide(L)'
;MSDVLENFETDHVKHSIGGLGGHALRRATHMIMALIPLIYYSRGQDLADYVGLNPEQLVSSVVIVILLLEALRLKLGIVIIGQREYEANQISALAWGGFAVALALLISPDGGKTGLDAGLYGIPIIFGLTFVDPIMGEIKRKKQDLKMAIYVGLLTSYAVWMGCHFWIETPILASLLLAPLTVAGEVPKLRYIDDNATMVLFPLSALVILLPFL
;
A
#
# COMPACT_ATOMS: atom_id res chain seq x y z
N MET A 1 9.27 31.49 -9.85
CA MET A 1 8.65 30.39 -9.09
C MET A 1 7.74 29.56 -10.00
N SER A 2 8.22 29.24 -11.21
CA SER A 2 7.52 28.48 -12.26
C SER A 2 8.36 27.32 -12.80
N ASP A 3 9.64 27.24 -12.41
CA ASP A 3 10.64 26.39 -13.08
C ASP A 3 11.06 25.17 -12.23
N VAL A 4 10.33 24.87 -11.15
CA VAL A 4 10.58 23.66 -10.30
C VAL A 4 9.67 22.49 -10.71
N LEU A 5 8.78 22.69 -11.69
CA LEU A 5 7.94 21.63 -12.27
C LEU A 5 8.53 21.06 -13.56
N GLU A 6 9.77 21.41 -13.89
CA GLU A 6 10.47 20.91 -15.07
C GLU A 6 10.87 19.43 -14.88
N ASN A 7 10.22 18.57 -15.69
CA ASN A 7 10.73 17.29 -16.18
C ASN A 7 11.34 16.31 -15.18
N PHE A 8 10.50 15.80 -14.26
CA PHE A 8 10.69 14.41 -13.83
C PHE A 8 9.83 13.52 -14.72
N GLU A 9 10.46 12.86 -15.70
CA GLU A 9 9.87 11.82 -16.53
C GLU A 9 8.98 10.90 -15.66
N THR A 10 7.67 11.00 -15.88
CA THR A 10 6.64 10.22 -15.18
C THR A 10 6.52 8.80 -15.75
N ASP A 11 7.27 8.48 -16.81
CA ASP A 11 7.27 7.18 -17.45
C ASP A 11 8.36 6.26 -16.86
N HIS A 12 8.02 5.67 -15.72
CA HIS A 12 8.88 4.69 -15.06
C HIS A 12 9.10 3.40 -15.88
N VAL A 13 8.37 3.19 -16.99
CA VAL A 13 8.54 1.98 -17.82
C VAL A 13 9.90 1.99 -18.52
N LYS A 14 10.39 3.16 -18.94
CA LYS A 14 11.69 3.31 -19.59
C LYS A 14 12.87 2.97 -18.67
N HIS A 15 12.69 3.19 -17.37
CA HIS A 15 13.71 3.02 -16.32
C HIS A 15 13.45 1.78 -15.44
N SER A 16 12.46 0.96 -15.80
CA SER A 16 12.14 -0.29 -15.10
C SER A 16 12.81 -1.45 -15.80
N ILE A 17 13.47 -2.30 -15.02
CA ILE A 17 14.02 -3.56 -15.53
C ILE A 17 12.87 -4.43 -16.02
N GLY A 18 12.93 -4.84 -17.30
CA GLY A 18 11.88 -5.61 -17.97
C GLY A 18 10.83 -4.79 -18.73
N GLY A 19 10.97 -3.46 -18.83
CA GLY A 19 10.13 -2.59 -19.67
C GLY A 19 8.63 -2.78 -19.41
N LEU A 20 7.84 -2.95 -20.47
CA LEU A 20 6.39 -3.17 -20.36
C LEU A 20 6.02 -4.44 -19.55
N GLY A 21 6.81 -5.51 -19.66
CA GLY A 21 6.60 -6.75 -18.92
C GLY A 21 6.85 -6.57 -17.42
N GLY A 22 7.93 -5.87 -17.06
CA GLY A 22 8.22 -5.50 -15.67
C GLY A 22 7.15 -4.59 -15.06
N HIS A 23 6.66 -3.61 -15.83
CA HIS A 23 5.54 -2.77 -15.39
C HIS A 23 4.26 -3.58 -15.17
N ALA A 24 3.91 -4.48 -16.10
CA ALA A 24 2.73 -5.33 -15.96
C ALA A 24 2.83 -6.25 -14.75
N LEU A 25 4.01 -6.84 -14.50
CA LEU A 25 4.28 -7.66 -13.31
C LEU A 25 4.07 -6.85 -12.03
N ARG A 26 4.62 -5.64 -11.94
CA ARG A 26 4.44 -4.74 -10.80
C ARG A 26 2.97 -4.42 -10.53
N ARG A 27 2.18 -4.19 -11.59
CA ARG A 27 0.73 -3.95 -11.45
C ARG A 27 -0.01 -5.20 -11.01
N ALA A 28 0.36 -6.37 -11.51
CA ALA A 28 -0.20 -7.63 -11.06
C ALA A 28 0.12 -7.90 -9.57
N THR A 29 1.35 -7.63 -9.13
CA THR A 29 1.72 -7.79 -7.72
C THR A 29 0.92 -6.87 -6.81
N HIS A 30 0.71 -5.61 -7.20
CA HIS A 30 -0.18 -4.68 -6.46
C HIS A 30 -1.60 -5.23 -6.32
N MET A 31 -2.18 -5.78 -7.39
CA MET A 31 -3.53 -6.33 -7.33
C MET A 31 -3.61 -7.59 -6.46
N ILE A 32 -2.59 -8.46 -6.52
CA ILE A 32 -2.51 -9.68 -5.71
C ILE A 32 -2.38 -9.35 -4.21
N MET A 33 -1.75 -8.23 -3.85
CA MET A 33 -1.64 -7.79 -2.46
C MET A 33 -2.99 -7.57 -1.79
N ALA A 34 -4.09 -7.40 -2.54
CA ALA A 34 -5.44 -7.35 -1.96
C ALA A 34 -5.82 -8.66 -1.25
N LEU A 35 -5.20 -9.79 -1.60
CA LEU A 35 -5.42 -11.06 -0.91
C LEU A 35 -4.78 -11.11 0.48
N ILE A 36 -3.74 -10.31 0.74
CA ILE A 36 -2.99 -10.33 2.00
C ILE A 36 -3.90 -10.11 3.21
N PRO A 37 -4.65 -9.00 3.31
CA PRO A 37 -5.51 -8.78 4.47
C PRO A 37 -6.63 -9.82 4.55
N LEU A 38 -7.17 -10.27 3.41
CA LEU A 38 -8.20 -11.30 3.39
C LEU A 38 -7.70 -12.62 3.98
N ILE A 39 -6.49 -13.04 3.61
CA ILE A 39 -5.86 -14.24 4.14
C ILE A 39 -5.53 -14.06 5.63
N TYR A 40 -4.96 -12.90 6.01
CA TYR A 40 -4.62 -12.62 7.39
C TYR A 40 -5.83 -12.72 8.33
N TYR A 41 -6.93 -12.02 8.00
CA TYR A 41 -8.10 -11.99 8.87
C TYR A 41 -8.95 -13.27 8.81
N SER A 42 -8.92 -14.03 7.71
CA SER A 42 -9.71 -15.27 7.58
C SER A 42 -8.98 -16.54 7.99
N ARG A 43 -7.66 -16.62 7.77
CA ARG A 43 -6.83 -17.83 7.93
C ARG A 43 -5.49 -17.57 8.61
N GLY A 44 -5.26 -16.36 9.14
CA GLY A 44 -4.00 -16.00 9.77
C GLY A 44 -3.62 -16.92 10.93
N GLN A 45 -4.62 -17.33 11.73
CA GLN A 45 -4.41 -18.28 12.82
C GLN A 45 -3.94 -19.64 12.31
N ASP A 46 -4.69 -20.24 11.36
CA ASP A 46 -4.33 -21.54 10.78
C ASP A 46 -2.91 -21.53 10.21
N LEU A 47 -2.54 -20.45 9.50
CA LEU A 47 -1.21 -20.27 8.92
C LEU A 47 -0.11 -20.14 9.98
N ALA A 48 -0.38 -19.40 11.05
CA ALA A 48 0.58 -19.19 12.12
C ALA A 48 0.79 -20.48 12.95
N ASP A 49 -0.26 -21.27 13.16
CA ASP A 49 -0.20 -22.54 13.88
C ASP A 49 0.73 -23.56 13.21
N TYR A 50 0.82 -23.59 11.87
CA TYR A 50 1.75 -24.48 11.14
C TYR A 50 3.23 -24.26 11.50
N VAL A 51 3.57 -23.06 11.96
CA VAL A 51 4.93 -22.68 12.37
C VAL A 51 5.04 -22.40 13.86
N GLY A 52 3.99 -22.69 14.64
CA GLY A 52 3.96 -22.51 16.09
C GLY A 52 4.01 -21.04 16.54
N LEU A 53 3.45 -20.13 15.74
CA LEU A 53 3.38 -18.70 16.02
C LEU A 53 1.92 -18.24 16.15
N ASN A 54 1.71 -17.04 16.68
CA ASN A 54 0.43 -16.33 16.51
C ASN A 54 0.46 -15.44 15.23
N PRO A 55 -0.69 -14.94 14.75
CA PRO A 55 -0.75 -14.15 13.52
C PRO A 55 0.17 -12.92 13.52
N GLU A 56 0.27 -12.23 14.64
CA GLU A 56 1.11 -11.02 14.78
C GLU A 56 2.59 -11.36 14.71
N GLN A 57 3.02 -12.45 15.35
CA GLN A 57 4.39 -12.97 15.28
C GLN A 57 4.72 -13.44 13.86
N LEU A 58 3.77 -14.07 13.17
CA LEU A 58 3.95 -14.50 11.78
C LEU A 58 4.18 -13.28 10.88
N VAL A 59 3.31 -12.26 10.95
CA VAL A 59 3.46 -11.02 10.17
C VAL A 59 4.77 -10.28 10.52
N SER A 60 5.10 -10.21 11.81
CA SER A 60 6.35 -9.61 12.28
C SER A 60 7.57 -10.34 11.73
N SER A 61 7.52 -11.68 11.69
CA SER A 61 8.60 -12.50 11.12
C SER A 61 8.75 -12.26 9.61
N VAL A 62 7.64 -12.18 8.87
CA VAL A 62 7.64 -11.89 7.43
C VAL A 62 8.25 -10.51 7.15
N VAL A 63 7.86 -9.46 7.87
CA VAL A 63 8.41 -8.12 7.64
C VAL A 63 9.89 -8.05 8.02
N ILE A 64 10.33 -8.71 9.09
CA ILE A 64 11.76 -8.81 9.43
C ILE A 64 12.54 -9.49 8.30
N VAL A 65 12.02 -10.59 7.74
CA VAL A 65 12.64 -11.27 6.60
C VAL A 65 12.71 -10.35 5.37
N ILE A 66 11.64 -9.61 5.06
CA ILE A 66 11.63 -8.63 3.95
C ILE A 66 12.74 -7.58 4.16
N LEU A 67 12.86 -7.02 5.37
CA LEU A 67 13.87 -6.00 5.68
C LEU A 67 15.30 -6.55 5.62
N LEU A 68 15.53 -7.79 6.07
CA LEU A 68 16.84 -8.45 5.97
C LEU A 68 17.23 -8.73 4.50
N LEU A 69 16.28 -9.23 3.71
CA LEU A 69 16.49 -9.45 2.27
C LEU A 69 16.73 -8.13 1.53
N GLU A 70 16.02 -7.07 1.89
CA GLU A 70 16.21 -5.74 1.33
C GLU A 70 17.59 -5.16 1.68
N ALA A 71 18.04 -5.32 2.93
CA ALA A 71 19.38 -4.91 3.34
C ALA A 71 20.47 -5.67 2.56
N LEU A 72 20.28 -6.97 2.33
CA LEU A 72 21.18 -7.77 1.50
C LEU A 72 21.15 -7.32 0.03
N ARG A 73 19.97 -7.08 -0.52
CA ARG A 73 19.77 -6.58 -1.89
C ARG A 73 20.52 -5.27 -2.12
N LEU A 74 20.40 -4.32 -1.18
CA LEU A 74 21.11 -3.03 -1.20
C LEU A 74 22.62 -3.19 -1.09
N LYS A 75 23.10 -4.07 -0.21
CA LYS A 75 24.53 -4.37 -0.09
C LYS A 75 25.12 -4.94 -1.37
N LEU A 76 24.33 -5.72 -2.12
CA LEU A 76 24.74 -6.35 -3.38
C LEU A 76 24.43 -5.48 -4.62
N GLY A 77 23.71 -4.37 -4.47
CA GLY A 77 23.29 -3.51 -5.59
C GLY A 77 22.36 -4.20 -6.58
N ILE A 78 21.57 -5.19 -6.15
CA ILE A 78 20.73 -6.01 -7.03
C ILE A 78 19.42 -5.28 -7.36
N VAL A 79 19.05 -5.29 -8.64
CA VAL A 79 17.72 -4.83 -9.12
C VAL A 79 16.99 -6.01 -9.72
N ILE A 80 15.77 -6.26 -9.26
CA ILE A 80 14.91 -7.36 -9.70
C ILE A 80 13.98 -6.86 -10.81
N ILE A 81 13.51 -7.76 -11.69
CA ILE A 81 12.53 -7.43 -12.73
C ILE A 81 11.30 -6.74 -12.11
N GLY A 82 10.89 -5.60 -12.67
CA GLY A 82 9.80 -4.76 -12.17
C GLY A 82 10.24 -3.64 -11.22
N GLN A 83 11.48 -3.65 -10.74
CA GLN A 83 12.08 -2.54 -9.99
C GLN A 83 12.71 -1.51 -10.93
N ARG A 84 12.82 -0.28 -10.44
CA ARG A 84 13.45 0.85 -11.16
C ARG A 84 14.97 0.83 -10.92
N GLU A 85 15.76 1.27 -11.89
CA GLU A 85 17.24 1.22 -11.81
C GLU A 85 17.82 1.88 -10.54
N TYR A 86 17.25 3.01 -10.12
CA TYR A 86 17.72 3.71 -8.92
C TYR A 86 17.50 2.91 -7.62
N GLU A 87 16.60 1.91 -7.63
CA GLU A 87 16.36 1.07 -6.46
C GLU A 87 17.57 0.22 -6.12
N ALA A 88 18.59 0.09 -7.00
CA ALA A 88 19.87 -0.54 -6.64
C ALA A 88 20.51 0.03 -5.36
N ASN A 89 20.28 1.30 -5.07
CA ASN A 89 20.95 2.03 -3.99
C ASN A 89 19.99 2.59 -2.91
N GLN A 90 18.69 2.31 -3.00
CA GLN A 90 17.70 2.77 -2.03
C GLN A 90 16.62 1.73 -1.78
N ILE A 91 15.93 1.84 -0.64
CA ILE A 91 14.86 0.90 -0.26
C ILE A 91 13.83 0.79 -1.39
N SER A 92 13.55 -0.44 -1.81
CA SER A 92 12.66 -0.74 -2.92
C SER A 92 11.20 -0.43 -2.58
N ALA A 93 10.41 -0.14 -3.61
CA ALA A 93 8.97 0.07 -3.48
C ALA A 93 8.26 -1.15 -2.85
N LEU A 94 8.75 -2.36 -3.17
CA LEU A 94 8.25 -3.61 -2.57
C LEU A 94 8.52 -3.67 -1.06
N ALA A 95 9.73 -3.33 -0.62
CA ALA A 95 10.07 -3.34 0.80
C ALA A 95 9.27 -2.28 1.58
N TRP A 96 9.12 -1.07 1.02
CA TRP A 96 8.29 -0.02 1.60
C TRP A 96 6.82 -0.41 1.70
N GLY A 97 6.24 -0.94 0.62
CA GLY A 97 4.86 -1.42 0.60
C GLY A 97 4.64 -2.59 1.57
N GLY A 98 5.53 -3.59 1.57
CA GLY A 98 5.47 -4.73 2.48
C GLY A 98 5.58 -4.32 3.95
N PHE A 99 6.47 -3.39 4.28
CA PHE A 99 6.59 -2.80 5.60
C PHE A 99 5.31 -2.09 6.04
N ALA A 100 4.77 -1.21 5.20
CA ALA A 100 3.57 -0.45 5.55
C ALA A 100 2.33 -1.34 5.68
N VAL A 101 2.15 -2.32 4.79
CA VAL A 101 1.08 -3.32 4.89
C VAL A 101 1.20 -4.14 6.17
N ALA A 102 2.39 -4.60 6.54
CA ALA A 102 2.61 -5.32 7.79
C ALA A 102 2.23 -4.46 9.01
N LEU A 103 2.62 -3.19 9.03
CA LEU A 103 2.21 -2.26 10.08
C LEU A 103 0.69 -2.06 10.12
N ALA A 104 0.02 -1.95 8.97
CA ALA A 104 -1.43 -1.86 8.92
C ALA A 104 -2.10 -3.09 9.54
N LEU A 105 -1.61 -4.30 9.29
CA LEU A 105 -2.13 -5.53 9.91
C LEU A 105 -1.85 -5.61 11.41
N LEU A 106 -0.70 -5.13 11.87
CA LEU A 106 -0.29 -5.21 13.28
C LEU A 106 -0.92 -4.14 14.17
N ILE A 107 -1.23 -2.97 13.61
CA ILE A 107 -1.66 -1.78 14.38
C ILE A 107 -3.16 -1.54 14.27
N SER A 108 -3.79 -1.93 13.15
CA SER A 108 -5.21 -1.67 12.96
C SER A 108 -6.04 -2.44 14.00
N PRO A 109 -6.90 -1.76 14.77
CA PRO A 109 -7.70 -2.41 15.79
C PRO A 109 -8.77 -3.30 15.15
N ASP A 110 -9.12 -4.39 15.82
CA ASP A 110 -10.13 -5.36 15.38
C ASP A 110 -11.58 -4.92 15.68
N GLY A 111 -11.75 -3.85 16.47
CA GLY A 111 -13.06 -3.38 16.92
C GLY A 111 -13.82 -4.42 17.76
N GLY A 112 -13.12 -5.38 18.38
CA GLY A 112 -13.73 -6.51 19.07
C GLY A 112 -14.42 -7.52 18.16
N LYS A 113 -14.17 -7.46 16.84
CA LYS A 113 -14.71 -8.39 15.85
C LYS A 113 -13.74 -9.54 15.59
N THR A 114 -14.21 -10.55 14.87
CA THR A 114 -13.43 -11.75 14.55
C THR A 114 -13.56 -12.11 13.07
N GLY A 115 -12.62 -12.89 12.53
CA GLY A 115 -12.64 -13.25 11.11
C GLY A 115 -12.42 -12.02 10.23
N LEU A 116 -13.01 -12.01 9.03
CA LEU A 116 -12.86 -10.89 8.09
C LEU A 116 -13.33 -9.54 8.66
N ASP A 117 -14.32 -9.55 9.55
CA ASP A 117 -14.85 -8.33 10.14
C ASP A 117 -13.86 -7.65 11.10
N ALA A 118 -12.89 -8.40 11.66
CA ALA A 118 -11.76 -7.83 12.40
C ALA A 118 -10.88 -6.94 11.50
N GLY A 119 -10.99 -7.09 10.18
CA GLY A 119 -10.29 -6.26 9.21
C GLY A 119 -10.97 -4.94 8.90
N LEU A 120 -11.95 -4.49 9.69
CA LEU A 120 -12.77 -3.30 9.40
C LEU A 120 -11.97 -2.04 9.06
N TYR A 121 -10.74 -1.88 9.58
CA TYR A 121 -9.86 -0.78 9.19
C TYR A 121 -8.65 -1.21 8.34
N GLY A 122 -8.06 -2.37 8.65
CA GLY A 122 -6.86 -2.83 7.93
C GLY A 122 -7.15 -3.17 6.45
N ILE A 123 -8.29 -3.80 6.16
CA ILE A 123 -8.71 -4.14 4.80
C ILE A 123 -8.84 -2.89 3.92
N PRO A 124 -9.65 -1.86 4.25
CA PRO A 124 -9.81 -0.70 3.39
C PRO A 124 -8.51 0.11 3.22
N ILE A 125 -7.64 0.17 4.23
CA ILE A 125 -6.32 0.82 4.11
C ILE A 125 -5.47 0.10 3.06
N ILE A 126 -5.36 -1.23 3.15
CA ILE A 126 -4.55 -2.01 2.22
C ILE A 126 -5.19 -2.03 0.83
N PHE A 127 -6.52 -2.12 0.73
CA PHE A 127 -7.24 -2.01 -0.53
C PHE A 127 -7.05 -0.66 -1.21
N GLY A 128 -6.95 0.41 -0.40
CA GLY A 128 -6.57 1.74 -0.85
C GLY A 128 -5.26 1.70 -1.63
N LEU A 129 -4.21 1.15 -1.05
CA LEU A 129 -2.94 0.93 -1.75
C LEU A 129 -3.11 0.08 -3.02
N THR A 130 -3.79 -1.07 -2.93
CA THR A 130 -3.79 -2.05 -4.03
C THR A 130 -4.61 -1.63 -5.24
N PHE A 131 -5.66 -0.84 -5.06
CA PHE A 131 -6.55 -0.41 -6.14
C PHE A 131 -6.33 1.05 -6.55
N VAL A 132 -6.09 1.95 -5.59
CA VAL A 132 -5.97 3.39 -5.86
C VAL A 132 -4.63 3.70 -6.52
N ASP A 133 -3.50 3.12 -6.06
CA ASP A 133 -2.18 3.37 -6.68
C ASP A 133 -2.15 2.98 -8.16
N PRO A 134 -2.53 1.75 -8.58
CA PRO A 134 -2.51 1.39 -9.99
C PRO A 134 -3.32 2.35 -10.87
N ILE A 135 -4.51 2.74 -10.42
CA ILE A 135 -5.39 3.64 -11.18
C ILE A 135 -4.77 5.04 -11.27
N MET A 136 -4.33 5.62 -10.15
CA MET A 136 -3.70 6.94 -10.13
C MET A 136 -2.42 6.96 -10.95
N GLY A 137 -1.56 5.95 -10.79
CA GLY A 137 -0.32 5.80 -11.54
C GLY A 137 -0.54 5.64 -13.05
N GLU A 138 -1.59 4.93 -13.47
CA GLU A 138 -1.94 4.80 -14.90
C GLU A 138 -2.45 6.11 -15.50
N ILE A 139 -3.24 6.89 -14.76
CA ILE A 139 -3.71 8.21 -15.21
C ILE A 139 -2.53 9.18 -15.29
N LYS A 140 -1.71 9.27 -14.25
CA LYS A 140 -0.49 10.10 -14.23
C LYS A 140 0.41 9.77 -15.42
N ARG A 141 0.56 8.49 -15.79
CA ARG A 141 1.39 8.06 -16.92
C ARG A 141 0.75 8.32 -18.30
N LYS A 142 -0.49 7.89 -18.51
CA LYS A 142 -1.12 7.91 -19.86
C LYS A 142 -1.72 9.26 -20.22
N LYS A 143 -2.22 9.99 -19.23
CA LYS A 143 -2.91 11.28 -19.42
C LYS A 143 -2.06 12.46 -19.00
N GLN A 144 -1.00 12.25 -18.21
CA GLN A 144 -0.15 13.33 -17.68
C GLN A 144 -0.95 14.40 -16.93
N ASP A 145 -2.07 14.00 -16.32
CA ASP A 145 -3.01 14.89 -15.65
C ASP A 145 -3.14 14.52 -14.16
N LEU A 146 -2.48 15.30 -13.32
CA LEU A 146 -2.52 15.12 -11.86
C LEU A 146 -3.91 15.39 -11.28
N LYS A 147 -4.66 16.37 -11.81
CA LYS A 147 -6.00 16.68 -11.29
C LYS A 147 -6.95 15.54 -11.56
N MET A 148 -6.93 14.99 -12.78
CA MET A 148 -7.70 13.81 -13.13
C MET A 148 -7.30 12.60 -12.28
N ALA A 149 -6.00 12.38 -12.04
CA ALA A 149 -5.54 11.31 -11.16
C ALA A 149 -6.10 11.47 -9.73
N ILE A 150 -6.11 12.69 -9.18
CA ILE A 150 -6.69 12.98 -7.85
C ILE A 150 -8.20 12.71 -7.84
N TYR A 151 -8.95 13.22 -8.82
CA TYR A 151 -10.41 13.03 -8.84
C TYR A 151 -10.81 11.56 -8.98
N VAL A 152 -10.17 10.83 -9.90
CA VAL A 152 -10.45 9.40 -10.08
C VAL A 152 -9.94 8.60 -8.87
N GLY A 153 -8.76 8.95 -8.34
CA GLY A 153 -8.22 8.34 -7.12
C GLY A 153 -9.15 8.50 -5.92
N LEU A 154 -9.73 9.69 -5.72
CA LEU A 154 -10.73 9.94 -4.67
C LEU A 154 -11.98 9.10 -4.90
N LEU A 155 -12.50 9.06 -6.13
CA LEU A 155 -13.66 8.24 -6.46
C LEU A 155 -13.41 6.75 -6.16
N THR A 156 -12.26 6.21 -6.58
CA THR A 156 -11.86 4.84 -6.28
C THR A 156 -11.69 4.61 -4.78
N SER A 157 -11.01 5.52 -4.08
CA SER A 157 -10.78 5.41 -2.64
C SER A 157 -12.10 5.40 -1.87
N TYR A 158 -13.02 6.32 -2.17
CA TYR A 158 -14.36 6.30 -1.58
C TYR A 158 -15.12 5.02 -1.91
N ALA A 159 -15.04 4.50 -3.14
CA ALA A 159 -15.66 3.23 -3.48
C ALA A 159 -15.12 2.06 -2.64
N VAL A 160 -13.80 2.01 -2.40
CA VAL A 160 -13.16 1.01 -1.52
C VAL A 160 -13.66 1.14 -0.09
N TRP A 161 -13.54 2.34 0.50
CA TRP A 161 -13.89 2.57 1.90
C TRP A 161 -15.38 2.38 2.17
N MET A 162 -16.25 2.94 1.32
CA MET A 162 -17.70 2.77 1.43
C MET A 162 -18.12 1.32 1.13
N GLY A 163 -17.44 0.65 0.19
CA GLY A 163 -17.65 -0.78 -0.05
C GLY A 163 -17.36 -1.61 1.21
N CYS A 164 -16.28 -1.28 1.94
CA CYS A 164 -15.96 -1.93 3.21
C CYS A 164 -16.96 -1.57 4.32
N HIS A 165 -17.51 -0.35 4.34
CA HIS A 165 -18.62 0.00 5.24
C HIS A 165 -19.83 -0.91 5.06
N PHE A 166 -20.23 -1.20 3.82
CA PHE A 166 -21.36 -2.09 3.56
C PHE A 166 -21.02 -3.58 3.71
N TRP A 167 -19.75 -3.96 3.61
CA TRP A 167 -19.34 -5.37 3.64
C TRP A 167 -18.94 -5.87 5.03
N ILE A 168 -18.01 -5.18 5.70
CA ILE A 168 -17.41 -5.57 6.98
C ILE A 168 -17.68 -4.52 8.07
N GLU A 169 -18.66 -3.63 7.82
CA GLU A 169 -19.13 -2.61 8.75
C GLU A 169 -18.01 -1.66 9.22
N THR A 170 -17.08 -1.29 8.32
CA THR A 170 -16.15 -0.18 8.57
C THR A 170 -16.92 1.06 8.98
N PRO A 171 -16.56 1.79 10.06
CA PRO A 171 -17.30 2.97 10.49
C PRO A 171 -17.41 4.01 9.38
N ILE A 172 -18.59 4.60 9.25
CA ILE A 172 -18.87 5.57 8.19
C ILE A 172 -17.95 6.80 8.31
N LEU A 173 -17.67 7.24 9.54
CA LEU A 173 -16.80 8.39 9.78
C LEU A 173 -15.35 8.09 9.36
N ALA A 174 -14.84 6.89 9.66
CA ALA A 174 -13.54 6.45 9.18
C ALA A 174 -13.50 6.40 7.64
N SER A 175 -14.55 5.84 7.02
CA SER A 175 -14.67 5.73 5.57
C SER A 175 -14.65 7.10 4.87
N LEU A 176 -15.30 8.11 5.46
CA LEU A 176 -15.34 9.46 4.92
C LEU A 176 -14.00 10.21 5.10
N LEU A 177 -13.35 10.06 6.25
CA LEU A 177 -12.15 10.82 6.59
C LEU A 177 -10.85 10.20 6.04
N LEU A 178 -10.76 8.87 6.00
CA LEU A 178 -9.52 8.16 5.63
C LEU A 178 -9.39 7.93 4.12
N ALA A 179 -10.50 7.92 3.38
CA ALA A 179 -10.46 7.80 1.91
C ALA A 179 -9.65 8.92 1.23
N PRO A 180 -9.83 10.22 1.57
CA PRO A 180 -8.98 11.28 1.04
C PRO A 180 -7.51 11.16 1.44
N LEU A 181 -7.22 10.65 2.64
CA LEU A 181 -5.86 10.52 3.14
C LEU A 181 -5.05 9.45 2.39
N THR A 182 -5.73 8.40 1.92
CA THR A 182 -5.13 7.40 1.02
C THR A 182 -4.61 8.08 -0.25
N VAL A 183 -5.43 8.94 -0.88
CA VAL A 183 -5.06 9.70 -2.08
C VAL A 183 -3.98 10.74 -1.76
N ALA A 184 -4.07 11.39 -0.60
CA ALA A 184 -3.07 12.35 -0.16
C ALA A 184 -1.68 11.73 -0.01
N GLY A 185 -1.59 10.43 0.33
CA GLY A 185 -0.34 9.69 0.36
C GLY A 185 0.34 9.54 -1.00
N GLU A 186 -0.42 9.49 -2.10
CA GLU A 186 0.06 9.25 -3.48
C GLU A 186 0.51 10.52 -4.22
N VAL A 187 0.07 11.69 -3.75
CA VAL A 187 0.33 12.99 -4.40
C VAL A 187 1.75 13.51 -4.19
N PRO A 188 2.33 13.53 -2.97
CA PRO A 188 3.66 14.08 -2.75
C PRO A 188 4.75 13.14 -3.29
N LYS A 189 5.66 13.69 -4.08
CA LYS A 189 6.88 12.98 -4.48
C LYS A 189 7.93 13.13 -3.37
N LEU A 190 8.02 12.16 -2.47
CA LEU A 190 9.04 12.13 -1.43
C LEU A 190 10.33 11.49 -1.96
N ARG A 191 11.48 12.00 -1.53
CA ARG A 191 12.79 11.49 -1.97
C ARG A 191 13.17 10.17 -1.31
N TYR A 192 12.75 9.96 -0.05
CA TYR A 192 13.28 8.88 0.80
C TYR A 192 12.24 7.81 1.15
N ILE A 193 10.96 8.10 0.95
CA ILE A 193 9.84 7.20 1.29
C ILE A 193 9.04 7.00 0.01
N ASP A 194 8.77 5.75 -0.32
CA ASP A 194 7.97 5.38 -1.48
C ASP A 194 6.48 5.67 -1.26
N ASP A 195 5.77 5.99 -2.33
CA ASP A 195 4.34 6.31 -2.32
C ASP A 195 3.49 5.14 -1.80
N ASN A 196 3.91 3.89 -2.04
CA ASN A 196 3.22 2.72 -1.48
C ASN A 196 3.17 2.74 0.06
N ALA A 197 4.24 3.23 0.71
CA ALA A 197 4.27 3.35 2.16
C ALA A 197 3.39 4.51 2.62
N THR A 198 3.46 5.68 1.99
CA THR A 198 2.66 6.84 2.43
C THR A 198 1.17 6.63 2.25
N MET A 199 0.73 5.96 1.18
CA MET A 199 -0.68 5.63 0.95
C MET A 199 -1.29 4.74 2.04
N VAL A 200 -0.47 3.99 2.77
CA VAL A 200 -0.90 3.15 3.90
C VAL A 200 -0.68 3.85 5.24
N LEU A 201 0.51 4.41 5.45
CA LEU A 201 0.90 4.99 6.74
C LEU A 201 0.14 6.28 7.06
N PHE A 202 -0.23 7.09 6.07
CA PHE A 202 -1.05 8.29 6.31
C PHE A 202 -2.45 7.95 6.86
N PRO A 203 -3.29 7.15 6.16
CA PRO A 203 -4.59 6.78 6.70
C PRO A 203 -4.47 5.95 7.98
N LEU A 204 -3.45 5.10 8.13
CA LEU A 204 -3.22 4.37 9.38
C LEU A 204 -2.90 5.30 10.56
N SER A 205 -2.03 6.29 10.36
CA SER A 205 -1.69 7.25 11.42
C SER A 205 -2.92 8.07 11.83
N ALA A 206 -3.70 8.53 10.84
CA ALA A 206 -4.93 9.26 11.11
C ALA A 206 -5.98 8.38 11.80
N LEU A 207 -6.11 7.10 11.40
CA LEU A 207 -6.98 6.14 12.08
C LEU A 207 -6.64 6.05 13.57
N VAL A 208 -5.36 5.82 13.91
CA VAL A 208 -4.93 5.68 15.30
C VAL A 208 -5.25 6.94 16.11
N ILE A 209 -5.08 8.12 15.52
CA ILE A 209 -5.42 9.41 16.16
C ILE A 209 -6.94 9.56 16.33
N LEU A 210 -7.72 9.11 15.34
CA LEU A 210 -9.18 9.24 15.33
C LEU A 210 -9.90 8.15 16.14
N LEU A 211 -9.22 7.06 16.48
CA LEU A 211 -9.81 5.88 17.11
C LEU A 211 -10.69 6.19 18.34
N PRO A 212 -10.34 7.13 19.25
CA PRO A 212 -11.19 7.47 20.40
C PRO A 212 -12.55 8.11 20.03
N PHE A 213 -12.73 8.51 18.77
CA PHE A 213 -13.92 9.19 18.25
C PHE A 213 -14.71 8.34 17.25
N LEU A 214 -14.24 7.12 16.95
CA LEU A 214 -14.81 6.22 15.94
C LEU A 214 -15.74 5.17 16.54
#